data_AF-A0A840WVV9-F1
#
_entry.id   AF-A0A840WVV9-F1
#
_cell.length_a   1.000
_cell.length_b   1.000
_cell.length_c   1.000
_cell.angle_alpha   90.00
_cell.angle_beta   90.00
_cell.angle_gamma   90.00
#
_symmetry.space_group_name_H-M   'P 1'
#
loop_
_entity.id
_entity.type
_entity.pdbx_description
1 polymer ?
#
loop_
_entity_poly.entity_id
_entity_poly.type
_entity_poly.pdbx_seq_one_letter_code
_entity_poly.pdbx_strand_id
1 'polypeptide(L)'
;MTVTGYQLHPSEVIRRLRAEFPDFLICELSGELGNPCFTATSTRANVNGQPELIVTANPDELRRVFTVLGTGGIKSGEDGDRG
;
A
#
# COMPACT_ATOMS: atom_id res chain seq x y z
N MET A 1 -28.50 -16.85 0.58
CA MET A 1 -28.11 -15.45 0.82
C MET A 1 -26.79 -15.24 0.08
N THR A 2 -26.84 -14.70 -1.14
CA THR A 2 -25.62 -14.40 -1.91
C THR A 2 -24.97 -13.18 -1.27
N VAL A 3 -23.84 -13.37 -0.61
CA VAL A 3 -22.98 -12.26 -0.22
C VAL A 3 -22.45 -11.67 -1.52
N THR A 4 -23.10 -10.61 -2.00
CA THR A 4 -22.55 -9.78 -3.07
C THR A 4 -21.31 -9.14 -2.47
N GLY A 5 -20.12 -9.64 -2.83
CA GLY A 5 -18.87 -9.03 -2.43
C GLY A 5 -18.82 -7.55 -2.82
N TYR A 6 -17.90 -6.80 -2.23
CA TYR A 6 -17.73 -5.38 -2.55
C TYR A 6 -17.46 -5.20 -4.04
N GLN A 7 -18.30 -4.41 -4.72
CA GLN A 7 -18.04 -3.98 -6.09
C GLN A 7 -16.89 -2.97 -6.06
N LEU A 8 -15.67 -3.46 -6.25
CA LEU A 8 -14.47 -2.64 -6.30
C LEU A 8 -14.38 -1.97 -7.68
N HIS A 9 -15.00 -0.81 -7.84
CA HIS A 9 -14.76 0.07 -8.98
C HIS A 9 -13.69 1.09 -8.57
N PRO A 10 -12.40 0.87 -8.89
CA PRO A 10 -11.35 1.78 -8.46
C PRO A 10 -11.55 3.15 -9.11
N SER A 11 -11.53 4.20 -8.29
CA SER A 11 -11.45 5.56 -8.81
C SER A 11 -10.23 5.76 -9.71
N GLU A 12 -10.25 6.83 -10.49
CA GLU A 12 -9.10 7.24 -11.31
C GLU A 12 -7.84 7.47 -10.45
N VAL A 13 -8.01 7.95 -9.22
CA VAL A 13 -6.92 8.13 -8.25
C VAL A 13 -6.26 6.79 -7.91
N ILE A 14 -7.06 5.76 -7.58
CA ILE A 14 -6.55 4.41 -7.31
C ILE A 14 -5.84 3.82 -8.53
N ARG A 15 -6.40 4.01 -9.73
CA ARG A 15 -5.77 3.52 -10.97
C ARG A 15 -4.38 4.11 -11.17
N ARG A 16 -4.22 5.42 -10.96
CA ARG A 16 -2.92 6.10 -11.06
C ARG A 16 -1.94 5.62 -10.00
N LEU A 17 -2.38 5.53 -8.75
CA LEU A 17 -1.54 5.06 -7.64
C LEU A 17 -1.06 3.62 -7.87
N ARG A 18 -1.90 2.73 -8.39
CA ARG A 18 -1.50 1.34 -8.73
C ARG A 18 -0.48 1.30 -9.88
N ALA A 19 -0.59 2.21 -10.84
CA ALA A 19 0.39 2.32 -11.92
C ALA A 19 1.73 2.89 -11.42
N GLU A 20 1.70 3.80 -10.45
CA GLU A 20 2.90 4.40 -9.85
C GLU A 20 3.60 3.47 -8.85
N PHE A 21 2.83 2.68 -8.09
CA PHE A 21 3.33 1.81 -7.03
C PHE A 21 2.84 0.37 -7.20
N PRO A 22 3.36 -0.37 -8.21
CA PRO A 22 2.87 -1.71 -8.55
C PRO A 22 3.14 -2.77 -7.47
N ASP A 23 4.08 -2.52 -6.55
CA ASP A 23 4.38 -3.41 -5.42
C ASP A 23 3.31 -3.38 -4.32
N PHE A 24 2.31 -2.48 -4.41
CA PHE A 24 1.27 -2.32 -3.41
C PHE A 24 -0.10 -2.74 -3.93
N LEU A 25 -0.82 -3.53 -3.14
CA LEU A 25 -2.25 -3.74 -3.29
C LEU A 25 -2.99 -2.56 -2.68
N ILE A 26 -3.53 -1.67 -3.50
CA ILE A 26 -4.16 -0.41 -3.07
C ILE A 26 -5.67 -0.48 -3.27
N CYS A 27 -6.45 -0.17 -2.24
CA CYS A 27 -7.91 -0.19 -2.26
C CYS A 27 -8.48 1.16 -1.77
N GLU A 28 -9.61 1.53 -2.36
CA GLU A 28 -10.48 2.60 -1.87
C GLU A 28 -11.72 1.96 -1.26
N LEU A 29 -12.01 2.32 -0.02
CA LEU A 29 -13.14 1.83 0.75
C LEU A 29 -14.04 3.02 1.05
N SER A 30 -15.18 3.10 0.39
CA SER A 30 -16.21 4.10 0.67
C SER A 30 -17.23 3.50 1.63
N GLY A 31 -17.28 3.99 2.86
CA GLY A 31 -18.32 3.63 3.83
C GLY A 31 -19.61 4.44 3.63
N GLU A 32 -20.64 4.14 4.43
CA GLU A 32 -21.95 4.83 4.38
C GLU A 32 -21.86 6.35 4.61
N LEU A 33 -20.79 6.81 5.28
CA LEU A 33 -20.55 8.22 5.61
C LEU A 33 -19.92 9.03 4.46
N GLY A 34 -19.73 8.44 3.28
CA GLY A 34 -19.35 9.13 2.05
C GLY A 34 -17.87 9.53 1.93
N ASN A 35 -17.10 9.50 3.01
CA ASN A 35 -15.66 9.76 2.95
C ASN A 35 -14.89 8.48 2.58
N PRO A 36 -14.09 8.49 1.50
CA PRO A 36 -13.27 7.35 1.13
C PRO A 36 -12.12 7.17 2.13
N CYS A 37 -11.89 5.92 2.50
CA CYS A 37 -10.69 5.47 3.21
C CYS A 37 -9.80 4.73 2.22
N PHE A 38 -8.51 5.01 2.24
CA PHE A 38 -7.52 4.38 1.38
C PHE A 38 -6.73 3.37 2.19
N THR A 39 -6.69 2.13 1.71
CA THR A 39 -5.88 1.09 2.32
C THR A 39 -4.85 0.59 1.33
N ALA A 40 -3.68 0.23 1.83
CA ALA A 40 -2.65 -0.37 1.01
C ALA A 40 -1.85 -1.41 1.76
N THR A 41 -1.51 -2.48 1.06
CA THR A 41 -0.63 -3.52 1.59
C THR A 41 0.51 -3.77 0.63
N SER A 42 1.74 -3.76 1.13
CA SER A 42 2.91 -4.14 0.34
C SER A 42 2.87 -5.64 0.04
N THR A 43 3.16 -6.01 -1.21
CA THR A 43 3.41 -7.40 -1.61
C THR A 43 4.75 -7.92 -1.08
N ARG A 44 5.62 -7.02 -0.64
CA ARG A 44 6.90 -7.33 0.02
C ARG A 44 6.71 -7.30 1.53
N ALA A 45 7.30 -8.28 2.20
CA ALA A 45 7.37 -8.31 3.64
C ALA A 45 8.35 -7.24 4.17
N ASN A 46 8.07 -6.71 5.36
CA ASN A 46 8.99 -5.84 6.09
C ASN A 46 10.15 -6.62 6.70
N VAL A 47 11.00 -5.93 7.46
CA VAL A 47 12.17 -6.52 8.15
C VAL A 47 11.82 -7.67 9.10
N ASN A 48 10.57 -7.75 9.55
CA ASN A 48 10.07 -8.80 10.43
C ASN A 48 9.33 -9.92 9.68
N GLY A 49 9.36 -9.92 8.34
CA GLY A 49 8.67 -10.91 7.53
C GLY A 49 7.15 -10.71 7.44
N GLN A 50 6.63 -9.55 7.87
CA GLN A 50 5.19 -9.26 7.91
C GLN A 50 4.77 -8.30 6.80
N PRO A 51 3.57 -8.45 6.23
CA PRO A 51 3.02 -7.46 5.30
C PRO A 51 2.72 -6.16 6.05
N GLU A 52 3.09 -5.02 5.46
CA GLU A 52 2.75 -3.70 6.02
C GLU A 52 1.37 -3.27 5.53
N LEU A 53 0.48 -2.95 6.47
CA LEU A 53 -0.84 -2.37 6.19
C LEU A 53 -0.81 -0.87 6.50
N ILE A 54 -1.16 -0.07 5.50
CA ILE A 54 -1.27 1.38 5.60
C ILE A 54 -2.75 1.73 5.41
N VAL A 55 -3.26 2.62 6.27
CA VAL A 55 -4.64 3.12 6.21
C VAL A 55 -4.59 4.64 6.33
N THR A 56 -5.18 5.36 5.37
CA THR A 56 -5.20 6.83 5.35
C THR A 56 -6.56 7.33 4.86
N ALA A 57 -6.90 8.58 5.19
CA ALA A 57 -8.05 9.27 4.62
C ALA A 57 -7.71 10.08 3.36
N ASN A 58 -6.43 10.11 2.94
CA ASN A 58 -5.92 10.99 1.90
C ASN A 58 -4.93 10.27 0.95
N PRO A 59 -5.18 10.27 -0.38
CA PRO A 59 -4.28 9.66 -1.35
C PRO A 59 -2.87 10.27 -1.38
N ASP A 60 -2.71 11.57 -1.07
CA ASP A 60 -1.38 12.22 -1.05
C ASP A 60 -0.54 11.78 0.15
N GLU A 61 -1.19 11.46 1.27
CA GLU A 61 -0.52 10.84 2.41
C GLU A 61 -0.04 9.43 2.05
N LEU A 62 -0.89 8.68 1.35
CA LEU A 62 -0.56 7.34 0.88
C LEU A 62 0.66 7.35 -0.05
N ARG A 63 0.70 8.29 -1.01
CA ARG A 63 1.84 8.47 -1.94
C ARG A 63 3.14 8.82 -1.21
N ARG A 64 3.08 9.65 -0.17
CA ARG A 64 4.25 9.99 0.65
C ARG A 64 4.80 8.76 1.38
N VAL A 65 3.94 7.96 1.99
CA VAL A 65 4.32 6.72 2.67
C VAL A 65 4.95 5.73 1.69
N PHE A 66 4.34 5.52 0.52
CA PHE A 66 4.90 4.62 -0.49
C PHE A 66 6.26 5.06 -1.01
N THR A 67 6.49 6.36 -1.17
CA THR A 67 7.81 6.86 -1.58
C THR A 67 8.90 6.49 -0.56
N VAL A 68 8.59 6.59 0.73
CA VAL A 68 9.53 6.22 1.81
C VAL A 68 9.76 4.71 1.83
N LEU A 69 8.71 3.90 1.66
CA LEU A 69 8.82 2.43 1.71
C LEU A 69 9.45 1.84 0.43
N GLY A 70 9.10 2.37 -0.74
CA GLY A 70 9.65 1.96 -2.03
C GLY A 70 11.13 2.32 -2.22
N THR A 71 11.63 3.32 -1.49
CA THR A 71 13.07 3.66 -1.45
C THR A 71 13.87 2.86 -0.41
N GLY A 72 13.20 2.08 0.46
CA GLY A 72 13.82 1.29 1.53
C GLY A 72 14.43 -0.05 1.10
N GLY A 73 14.38 -0.40 -0.20
CA GLY A 73 14.81 -1.70 -0.72
C GLY A 73 16.33 -1.90 -0.91
N ILE A 74 17.20 -1.01 -0.42
CA ILE A 74 18.66 -1.21 -0.52
C ILE A 74 19.36 -0.78 0.77
N LYS A 75 19.38 -1.67 1.76
CA LYS A 75 20.59 -1.95 2.55
C LYS A 75 20.61 -3.44 2.86
N SER A 76 21.00 -4.24 1.86
CA SER A 76 21.60 -5.54 2.12
C SER A 76 22.77 -5.31 3.09
N GLY A 77 22.81 -6.09 4.16
CA GLY A 77 23.81 -5.95 5.21
C GLY A 77 25.22 -5.93 4.65
N GLU A 78 26.01 -4.95 5.10
CA GLU A 78 27.46 -5.12 5.17
C GLU A 78 27.76 -6.07 6.33
N ASP A 79 27.66 -7.37 6.05
CA ASP A 79 28.49 -8.37 6.73
C ASP A 79 29.91 -8.19 6.15
N GLY A 80 30.69 -7.39 6.86
CA GLY A 80 32.12 -7.22 6.64
C GLY A 80 32.91 -7.90 7.76
N ASP A 81 32.75 -9.21 7.91
CA ASP A 81 33.75 -10.05 8.57
C ASP A 81 35.06 -9.94 7.76
N ARG A 82 36.05 -9.28 8.35
CA ARG A 82 37.46 -9.39 7.94
C ARG A 82 38.32 -9.34 9.19
N GLY A 83 38.72 -10.53 9.63
CA GLY A 83 40.12 -10.92 9.89
C GLY A 83 40.85 -10.21 11.01
#